data_AF-A0A5D2J988-F1
#
_entry.id   AF-A0A5D2J988-F1
#
_cell.length_a   1.000
_cell.length_b   1.000
_cell.length_c   1.000
_cell.angle_alpha   90.00
_cell.angle_beta   90.00
_cell.angle_gamma   90.00
#
_symmetry.space_group_name_H-M   'P 1'
#
loop_
_entity.id
_entity.type
_entity.pdbx_description
1 polymer ?
#
loop_
_entity_poly.entity_id
_entity_poly.type
_entity_poly.pdbx_seq_one_letter_code
_entity_poly.pdbx_strand_id
1 'polypeptide(L)'
;GCWKQANYHVEQNNKIVDEELSDWESKFFEVDMDDLHELFMAANYLEIESLLNGVAKRVADIIKACMNVEVIRQTFGINNDFAAQQEEEIRKLNSWNHI
;
A
#
# COMPACT_ATOMS: atom_id res chain seq x y z
N GLY A 1 -3.48 38.59 -18.68
CA GLY A 1 -4.54 38.52 -19.70
C GLY A 1 -5.54 37.46 -19.29
N CYS A 2 -6.83 37.66 -19.55
CA CYS A 2 -7.91 36.84 -19.01
C CYS A 2 -7.76 35.33 -19.26
N TRP A 3 -7.12 34.92 -20.36
CA TRP A 3 -6.79 33.52 -20.65
C TRP A 3 -5.87 32.85 -19.62
N LYS A 4 -4.86 33.56 -19.11
CA LYS A 4 -3.96 33.03 -18.08
C LYS A 4 -4.68 32.82 -16.75
N GLN A 5 -5.60 33.73 -16.42
CA GLN A 5 -6.43 33.64 -15.23
C GLN A 5 -7.37 32.43 -15.30
N ALA A 6 -8.02 32.22 -16.46
CA ALA A 6 -8.91 31.08 -16.66
C ALA A 6 -8.18 29.73 -16.54
N ASN A 7 -7.01 29.58 -17.17
CA ASN A 7 -6.20 28.36 -17.01
C ASN A 7 -5.75 28.13 -15.57
N TYR A 8 -5.34 29.18 -14.85
CA TYR A 8 -5.00 29.06 -13.44
C TYR A 8 -6.15 28.50 -12.61
N HIS A 9 -7.38 29.00 -12.81
CA HIS A 9 -8.55 28.48 -12.10
C HIS A 9 -8.87 27.02 -12.45
N VAL A 10 -8.69 26.61 -13.71
CA VAL A 10 -8.84 25.20 -14.12
C VAL A 10 -7.79 24.31 -13.45
N GLU A 11 -6.53 24.75 -13.42
CA GLU A 11 -5.45 24.02 -12.75
C GLU A 11 -5.68 23.89 -11.24
N GLN A 12 -6.15 24.96 -10.58
CA GLN A 12 -6.50 24.88 -9.15
C GLN A 12 -7.68 23.95 -8.90
N ASN A 13 -8.72 23.99 -9.74
CA ASN A 13 -9.86 23.10 -9.61
C ASN A 13 -9.47 21.63 -9.80
N ASN A 14 -8.65 21.33 -10.81
CA ASN A 14 -8.14 19.96 -11.02
C ASN A 14 -7.35 19.48 -9.81
N LYS A 15 -6.50 20.33 -9.24
CA LYS A 15 -5.75 20.00 -8.04
C LYS A 15 -6.66 19.66 -6.85
N ILE A 16 -7.74 20.42 -6.64
CA ILE A 16 -8.72 20.13 -5.59
C ILE A 16 -9.39 18.78 -5.82
N VAL A 17 -9.79 18.48 -7.07
CA VAL A 17 -10.40 17.20 -7.42
C VAL A 17 -9.43 16.03 -7.20
N ASP A 18 -8.16 16.19 -7.55
CA ASP A 18 -7.14 15.17 -7.36
C ASP A 18 -6.88 14.89 -5.86
N GLU A 19 -6.86 15.95 -5.03
CA GLU A 19 -6.74 15.83 -3.57
C GLU A 19 -7.96 15.12 -2.96
N GLU A 20 -9.18 15.52 -3.34
CA GLU A 20 -10.42 14.88 -2.87
C GLU A 20 -10.51 13.40 -3.29
N LEU A 21 -10.07 13.07 -4.51
CA LEU A 21 -10.03 11.70 -5.00
C LEU A 21 -9.02 10.86 -4.22
N SER A 22 -7.82 11.39 -3.96
CA SER A 22 -6.80 10.69 -3.16
C SER A 22 -7.27 10.40 -1.73
N ASP A 23 -8.02 11.32 -1.12
CA ASP A 23 -8.60 11.14 0.21
C ASP A 23 -9.69 10.06 0.21
N TRP A 24 -10.53 10.05 -0.82
CA TRP A 24 -11.53 9.00 -1.00
C TRP A 24 -10.89 7.64 -1.22
N GLU A 25 -9.90 7.53 -2.11
CA GLU A 25 -9.18 6.28 -2.38
C GLU A 25 -8.55 5.72 -1.11
N SER A 26 -7.92 6.58 -0.31
CA SER A 26 -7.29 6.18 0.95
C SER A 26 -8.31 5.58 1.93
N LYS A 27 -9.51 6.15 2.02
CA LYS A 27 -10.61 5.64 2.85
C LYS A 27 -11.23 4.36 2.27
N PHE A 28 -11.31 4.25 0.94
CA PHE A 28 -11.88 3.08 0.28
C PHE A 28 -11.09 1.81 0.57
N PHE A 29 -9.76 1.90 0.62
CA PHE A 29 -8.89 0.77 0.99
C PHE A 29 -8.66 0.62 2.50
N GLU A 30 -9.33 1.44 3.34
CA GLU A 30 -9.30 1.32 4.79
C GLU A 30 -10.32 0.28 5.29
N VAL A 31 -10.14 -0.96 4.82
CA VAL A 31 -10.92 -2.13 5.22
C VAL A 31 -10.01 -3.16 5.90
N ASP A 32 -10.57 -4.24 6.40
CA ASP A 32 -9.78 -5.30 7.03
C ASP A 32 -9.04 -6.17 5.99
N MET A 33 -8.20 -7.10 6.47
CA MET A 33 -7.37 -7.93 5.60
C MET A 33 -8.19 -8.95 4.79
N ASP A 34 -9.32 -9.41 5.31
CA ASP A 34 -10.19 -10.37 4.62
C ASP A 34 -10.89 -9.68 3.45
N ASP A 35 -11.43 -8.48 3.69
CA ASP A 35 -12.03 -7.63 2.66
C ASP A 35 -10.99 -7.22 1.59
N LEU A 36 -9.76 -6.85 1.98
CA LEU A 36 -8.68 -6.56 1.03
C LEU A 36 -8.33 -7.77 0.16
N HIS A 37 -8.34 -8.98 0.74
CA HIS A 37 -8.09 -10.21 0.01
C HIS A 37 -9.22 -10.52 -0.99
N GLU A 38 -10.48 -10.39 -0.58
CA GLU A 38 -11.62 -10.54 -1.49
C GLU A 38 -11.58 -9.51 -2.63
N LEU A 39 -11.24 -8.26 -2.30
CA LEU A 39 -11.11 -7.18 -3.28
C LEU A 39 -9.96 -7.45 -4.27
N PHE A 40 -8.83 -7.98 -3.79
CA PHE A 40 -7.73 -8.42 -4.66
C PHE A 40 -8.20 -9.50 -5.63
N MET A 41 -8.91 -10.52 -5.14
CA MET A 41 -9.41 -11.62 -5.97
C MET A 41 -10.44 -11.13 -7.00
N ALA A 42 -11.36 -10.26 -6.60
CA ALA A 42 -12.34 -9.66 -7.49
C ALA A 42 -11.67 -8.77 -8.56
N ALA A 43 -10.72 -7.92 -8.17
CA ALA A 43 -9.98 -7.05 -9.09
C ALA A 43 -9.18 -7.85 -10.12
N ASN A 44 -8.49 -8.90 -9.67
CA ASN A 44 -7.74 -9.79 -10.56
C ASN A 44 -8.66 -10.56 -11.52
N TYR A 45 -9.80 -11.08 -11.03
CA TYR A 45 -10.75 -11.82 -11.85
C TYR A 45 -11.43 -10.93 -12.91
N LEU A 46 -11.76 -9.69 -12.55
CA LEU A 46 -12.42 -8.73 -13.45
C LEU A 46 -11.44 -7.90 -14.31
N GLU A 47 -10.12 -8.15 -14.17
CA GLU A 47 -9.05 -7.43 -14.87
C GLU A 47 -9.08 -5.90 -14.64
N ILE A 48 -9.38 -5.47 -13.42
CA ILE A 48 -9.41 -4.05 -13.04
C ILE A 48 -8.06 -3.64 -12.45
N GLU A 49 -7.13 -3.20 -13.31
CA GLU A 49 -5.75 -2.87 -12.94
C GLU A 49 -5.64 -1.78 -11.86
N SER A 50 -6.44 -0.72 -11.93
CA SER A 50 -6.41 0.37 -10.94
C SER A 50 -6.77 -0.11 -9.54
N LEU A 51 -7.76 -1.00 -9.45
CA LEU A 51 -8.21 -1.58 -8.19
C LEU A 51 -7.15 -2.54 -7.62
N LEU A 52 -6.55 -3.37 -8.49
CA LEU A 52 -5.47 -4.27 -8.11
C LEU A 52 -4.26 -3.49 -7.56
N ASN A 53 -3.87 -2.40 -8.23
CA ASN A 53 -2.79 -1.52 -7.80
C ASN A 53 -3.11 -0.82 -6.47
N GLY A 54 -4.36 -0.39 -6.27
CA GLY A 54 -4.80 0.21 -5.02
C GLY A 54 -4.72 -0.76 -3.83
N VAL A 55 -5.17 -2.01 -4.01
CA VAL A 55 -5.02 -3.06 -2.99
C VAL A 55 -3.53 -3.35 -2.71
N ALA A 56 -2.71 -3.49 -3.75
CA ALA A 56 -1.28 -3.75 -3.60
C ALA A 56 -0.57 -2.61 -2.84
N LYS A 57 -0.92 -1.35 -3.13
CA LYS A 57 -0.42 -0.18 -2.40
C LYS A 57 -0.80 -0.24 -0.92
N ARG A 58 -2.06 -0.52 -0.61
CA ARG A 58 -2.55 -0.63 0.77
C ARG A 58 -1.79 -1.70 1.56
N VAL A 59 -1.62 -2.89 0.98
CA VAL A 59 -0.86 -3.99 1.60
C VAL A 59 0.61 -3.59 1.82
N ALA A 60 1.23 -2.93 0.84
CA ALA A 60 2.60 -2.43 0.97
C ALA A 60 2.72 -1.41 2.12
N ASP A 61 1.74 -0.54 2.31
CA ASP A 61 1.74 0.43 3.41
C ASP A 61 1.52 -0.24 4.78
N ILE A 62 0.71 -1.30 4.86
CA ILE A 62 0.59 -2.13 6.07
C ILE A 62 1.94 -2.78 6.42
N ILE A 63 2.64 -3.34 5.43
CA ILE A 63 3.96 -3.96 5.64
C ILE A 63 4.97 -2.92 6.15
N LYS A 64 5.00 -1.71 5.54
CA LYS A 64 5.87 -0.62 6.02
C LYS A 64 5.54 -0.21 7.45
N ALA A 65 4.27 -0.25 7.85
CA ALA A 65 3.84 0.10 9.20
C ALA A 65 4.19 -0.96 10.26
N CYS A 66 4.47 -2.21 9.88
CA CYS A 66 4.70 -3.31 10.82
C CYS A 66 6.01 -3.23 11.63
N MET A 67 6.90 -2.24 11.43
CA MET A 67 8.14 -1.98 12.19
C MET A 67 9.21 -3.09 12.23
N ASN A 68 8.88 -4.37 12.27
CA ASN A 68 9.80 -5.51 12.30
C ASN A 68 9.15 -6.81 11.77
N VAL A 69 9.95 -7.84 11.60
CA VAL A 69 9.55 -9.13 10.98
C VAL A 69 8.58 -9.91 11.86
N GLU A 70 8.72 -9.83 13.18
CA GLU A 70 7.85 -10.52 14.13
C GLU A 70 6.41 -10.01 14.04
N VAL A 71 6.24 -8.69 13.95
CA VAL A 71 4.92 -8.06 13.76
C VAL A 71 4.35 -8.38 12.38
N ILE A 72 5.16 -8.35 11.31
CA ILE A 72 4.72 -8.80 9.97
C ILE A 72 4.18 -10.23 10.05
N ARG A 73 4.94 -11.14 10.67
CA ARG A 73 4.53 -12.54 10.83
C ARG A 73 3.21 -12.67 11.57
N GLN A 74 3.03 -11.93 12.66
CA GLN A 74 1.79 -11.94 13.42
C GLN A 74 0.60 -11.39 12.60
N THR A 75 0.77 -10.23 11.96
CA THR A 75 -0.27 -9.55 11.18
C THR A 75 -0.76 -10.41 10.01
N PHE A 76 0.15 -11.11 9.34
CA PHE A 76 -0.18 -11.95 8.18
C PHE A 76 -0.38 -13.44 8.54
N GLY A 77 -0.36 -13.81 9.83
CA GLY A 77 -0.53 -15.20 10.27
C GLY A 77 0.57 -16.15 9.76
N ILE A 78 1.78 -15.64 9.53
CA ILE A 78 2.92 -16.39 9.00
C ILE A 78 3.70 -17.02 10.15
N ASN A 79 3.82 -18.35 10.13
CA ASN A 79 4.69 -19.07 11.07
C ASN A 79 6.17 -18.93 10.68
N ASN A 80 7.03 -18.76 11.67
CA ASN A 80 8.48 -18.80 11.45
C ASN A 80 8.93 -20.25 11.27
N ASP A 81 9.43 -20.57 10.09
CA ASP A 81 9.93 -21.89 9.70
C ASP A 81 11.46 -21.99 9.69
N PHE A 82 12.17 -20.90 10.04
CA PHE A 82 13.63 -20.91 10.18
C PHE A 82 14.07 -21.56 11.49
N ALA A 83 15.15 -22.34 11.43
CA ALA A 83 15.89 -22.70 12.63
C ALA A 83 16.54 -21.45 13.23
N ALA A 84 16.70 -21.40 14.56
CA ALA A 84 17.24 -20.23 15.26
C ALA A 84 18.59 -19.75 14.69
N GLN A 85 19.47 -20.67 14.32
CA GLN A 85 20.76 -20.35 13.70
C GLN A 85 20.59 -19.71 12.31
N GLN A 86 19.70 -20.24 11.48
CA GLN A 86 19.43 -19.70 10.14
C GLN A 86 18.81 -18.30 10.23
N GLU A 87 17.89 -18.09 11.18
CA GLU A 87 17.30 -16.78 11.41
C GLU A 87 18.32 -15.76 11.89
N GLU A 88 19.25 -16.15 12.77
CA GLU A 88 20.33 -15.27 13.22
C GLU A 88 21.28 -14.92 12.08
N GLU A 89 21.62 -15.88 11.21
CA GLU A 89 22.43 -15.65 10.00
C GLU A 89 21.73 -14.70 9.02
N ILE A 90 20.42 -14.88 8.79
CA ILE A 90 19.61 -14.00 7.94
C ILE A 90 19.51 -12.59 8.54
N ARG A 91 19.31 -12.47 9.87
CA ARG A 91 19.32 -11.17 10.55
C ARG A 91 20.67 -10.49 10.42
N LYS A 92 21.79 -11.22 10.57
CA LYS A 92 23.15 -10.68 10.37
C LYS A 92 23.35 -10.20 8.94
N LEU A 93 22.98 -11.01 7.94
CA LEU A 93 23.10 -10.66 6.53
C LEU A 93 22.28 -9.43 6.16
N ASN A 94 21.06 -9.32 6.69
CA ASN A 94 20.15 -8.22 6.41
C ASN A 94 20.37 -6.99 7.30
N SER A 95 21.15 -7.11 8.39
CA SER A 95 21.43 -6.01 9.32
C SER A 95 22.38 -4.94 8.77
N TRP A 96 22.95 -5.14 7.56
CA TRP A 96 23.93 -4.21 6.97
C TRP A 96 23.83 -4.10 5.44
N ASN A 97 22.62 -3.99 4.87
CA ASN A 97 22.51 -3.66 3.46
C ASN A 97 21.29 -2.82 3.10
N HIS A 98 21.16 -1.63 3.70
CA HIS A 98 20.54 -0.49 3.02
C HIS A 98 21.24 0.81 3.47
N ILE A 99 21.69 1.54 2.46
CA ILE A 99 22.14 2.93 2.40
C ILE A 99 21.11 3.86 3.07
#